data_AF-A0A484MQ33-F1
#
_entry.id   AF-A0A484MQ33-F1
#
_cell.length_a   1.000
_cell.length_b   1.000
_cell.length_c   1.000
_cell.angle_alpha   90.00
_cell.angle_beta   90.00
_cell.angle_gamma   90.00
#
_symmetry.space_group_name_H-M   'P 1'
#
loop_
_entity.id
_entity.type
_entity.pdbx_description
1 polymer ?
#
loop_
_entity_poly.entity_id
_entity_poly.type
_entity_poly.pdbx_seq_one_letter_code
_entity_poly.pdbx_strand_id
1 'polypeptide(L)'
;MNFRAYNMPKTTGGSSSAAAKTVPVQQEPVEIHSEEETPQTGGAAQAGNIPVNPPLDKGKGKMRMKKTATTHPAAKRRRGENAPGAESMEELWMGEVGPETLEKLAEDSTSRSLQLEEKLKGVEAHNRELQELIARQLEEVSNLSMIAEGGKAETLQLKEENLKLMEDLELKECEFPGKAKQWVGENLEETARVITSTPEVTMEAFKFIYREEQGKEMITQIGSYGFMSGQKRDREATHAVLTERDPAFSAEAYGLAPIPDEEPEPPFPLE
;
A
#
# COMPACT_ATOMS: atom_id res chain seq x y z
N MET A 1 -20.04 -37.86 43.10
CA MET A 1 -19.80 -36.61 43.86
C MET A 1 -21.11 -36.13 44.47
N ASN A 2 -21.11 -35.63 45.71
CA ASN A 2 -22.32 -35.18 46.41
C ASN A 2 -22.69 -33.76 45.98
N PHE A 3 -23.77 -33.59 45.22
CA PHE A 3 -24.34 -32.27 44.95
C PHE A 3 -25.02 -31.73 46.21
N ARG A 4 -24.46 -30.69 46.81
CA ARG A 4 -25.14 -29.94 47.88
C ARG A 4 -26.34 -29.21 47.28
N ALA A 5 -27.53 -29.49 47.81
CA ALA A 5 -28.74 -28.75 47.51
C ALA A 5 -28.61 -27.29 47.99
N TYR A 6 -28.80 -26.34 47.09
CA TYR A 6 -28.94 -24.93 47.42
C TYR A 6 -30.36 -24.69 47.98
N ASN A 7 -30.45 -24.44 49.29
CA ASN A 7 -31.68 -23.98 49.91
C ASN A 7 -31.89 -22.49 49.59
N MET A 8 -32.96 -22.16 48.87
CA MET A 8 -33.40 -20.76 48.72
C MET A 8 -34.07 -20.26 50.01
N PRO A 9 -33.65 -19.11 50.57
CA PRO A 9 -34.41 -18.47 51.63
C PRO A 9 -35.66 -17.79 51.04
N LYS A 10 -36.85 -18.18 51.50
CA LYS A 10 -38.06 -17.39 51.34
C LYS A 10 -38.17 -16.42 52.53
N THR A 11 -38.26 -15.11 52.23
CA THR A 11 -39.30 -14.14 52.68
C THR A 11 -38.76 -12.70 52.76
N THR A 12 -39.43 -11.81 52.01
CA THR A 12 -39.81 -10.41 52.28
C THR A 12 -39.09 -9.58 53.36
N GLY A 13 -38.66 -8.37 52.97
CA GLY A 13 -38.42 -7.24 53.87
C GLY A 13 -37.51 -6.18 53.25
N GLY A 14 -38.06 -5.02 52.86
CA GLY A 14 -37.31 -3.95 52.20
C GLY A 14 -36.39 -3.17 53.14
N SER A 15 -35.39 -2.50 52.57
CA SER A 15 -35.03 -1.13 52.90
C SER A 15 -34.00 -0.57 51.90
N SER A 16 -34.11 0.73 51.67
CA SER A 16 -33.31 1.59 50.79
C SER A 16 -31.88 1.81 51.31
N SER A 17 -30.88 1.93 50.41
CA SER A 17 -29.76 2.89 50.56
C SER A 17 -28.76 2.83 49.39
N ALA A 18 -28.28 4.03 49.04
CA ALA A 18 -27.00 4.38 48.43
C ALA A 18 -26.81 4.27 46.91
N ALA A 19 -26.95 5.43 46.27
CA ALA A 19 -26.34 5.77 45.00
C ALA A 19 -24.80 5.69 45.08
N ALA A 20 -24.17 5.08 44.07
CA ALA A 20 -22.72 5.11 43.86
C ALA A 20 -22.37 6.09 42.72
N LYS A 21 -21.36 6.92 42.99
CA LYS A 21 -20.88 8.06 42.19
C LYS A 21 -20.24 7.60 40.87
N THR A 22 -20.60 8.26 39.78
CA THR A 22 -19.87 8.20 38.50
C THR A 22 -18.63 9.09 38.55
N VAL A 23 -17.46 8.52 38.21
CA VAL A 23 -16.21 9.25 37.98
C VAL A 23 -16.16 9.63 36.49
N PRO A 24 -15.92 10.91 36.11
CA PRO A 24 -15.73 11.26 34.71
C PRO A 24 -14.30 10.94 34.28
N VAL A 25 -14.17 10.08 33.27
CA VAL A 25 -12.90 9.83 32.58
C VAL A 25 -12.66 10.98 31.60
N GLN A 26 -11.52 11.66 31.74
CA GLN A 26 -11.05 12.62 30.75
C GLN A 26 -10.62 11.89 29.48
N GLN A 27 -11.11 12.34 28.32
CA GLN A 27 -10.64 11.89 27.02
C GLN A 27 -9.65 12.92 26.49
N GLU A 28 -8.41 12.48 26.26
CA GLU A 28 -7.36 13.24 25.61
C GLU A 28 -7.52 13.08 24.08
N PRO A 29 -7.68 14.16 23.29
CA PRO A 29 -7.85 14.06 21.85
C PRO A 29 -6.50 13.85 21.15
N VAL A 30 -6.36 12.75 20.42
CA VAL A 30 -5.24 12.50 19.50
C VAL A 30 -5.53 13.23 18.18
N GLU A 31 -4.65 14.17 17.85
CA GLU A 31 -4.68 15.01 16.66
C GLU A 31 -4.11 14.21 15.47
N ILE A 32 -4.95 13.88 14.48
CA ILE A 32 -4.53 13.20 13.25
C ILE A 32 -4.53 14.24 12.12
N HIS A 33 -3.35 14.60 11.64
CA HIS A 33 -3.21 15.46 10.47
C HIS A 33 -3.46 14.66 9.19
N SER A 34 -4.54 14.99 8.48
CA SER A 34 -4.81 14.53 7.11
C SER A 34 -4.46 15.65 6.14
N GLU A 35 -3.45 15.42 5.32
CA GLU A 35 -3.09 16.29 4.20
C GLU A 35 -3.59 15.64 2.91
N GLU A 36 -4.76 16.04 2.38
CA GLU A 36 -5.05 15.89 0.96
C GLU A 36 -6.08 16.91 0.45
N GLU A 37 -5.54 17.88 -0.29
CA GLU A 37 -6.03 18.63 -1.45
C GLU A 37 -7.55 18.71 -1.76
N THR A 38 -8.05 19.96 -1.85
CA THR A 38 -9.21 20.35 -2.66
C THR A 38 -8.81 21.55 -3.54
N PRO A 39 -9.51 21.81 -4.66
CA PRO A 39 -10.72 22.62 -4.53
C PRO A 39 -11.93 22.08 -5.30
N GLN A 40 -13.09 22.17 -4.65
CA GLN A 40 -14.40 22.09 -5.28
C GLN A 40 -14.65 23.31 -6.19
N THR A 41 -15.43 23.13 -7.27
CA THR A 41 -16.58 24.00 -7.59
C THR A 41 -17.46 23.36 -8.70
N GLY A 42 -18.73 23.07 -8.36
CA GLY A 42 -19.86 23.42 -9.24
C GLY A 42 -20.68 22.29 -9.91
N GLY A 43 -21.85 21.96 -9.31
CA GLY A 43 -23.14 22.01 -10.03
C GLY A 43 -23.79 20.71 -10.54
N ALA A 44 -24.90 20.33 -9.91
CA ALA A 44 -25.80 19.18 -10.13
C ALA A 44 -26.47 19.04 -11.51
N ALA A 45 -26.81 17.79 -11.90
CA ALA A 45 -28.20 17.29 -12.09
C ALA A 45 -28.25 15.88 -12.75
N GLN A 46 -29.31 15.13 -12.43
CA GLN A 46 -29.59 13.72 -12.71
C GLN A 46 -29.94 13.37 -14.17
N ALA A 47 -29.75 12.08 -14.51
CA ALA A 47 -30.69 11.15 -15.18
C ALA A 47 -30.16 10.46 -16.46
N GLY A 48 -30.31 9.12 -16.50
CA GLY A 48 -30.67 8.38 -17.73
C GLY A 48 -29.65 7.43 -18.35
N ASN A 49 -29.91 6.12 -18.20
CA ASN A 49 -29.76 5.02 -19.16
C ASN A 49 -28.38 4.61 -19.74
N ILE A 50 -28.01 3.35 -19.46
CA ILE A 50 -27.14 2.43 -20.25
C ILE A 50 -27.69 2.40 -21.72
N PRO A 51 -26.93 2.13 -22.82
CA PRO A 51 -25.74 1.26 -22.87
C PRO A 51 -24.72 1.44 -24.06
N VAL A 52 -23.76 0.49 -24.13
CA VAL A 52 -23.08 -0.02 -25.34
C VAL A 52 -22.01 0.86 -26.03
N ASN A 53 -20.78 0.35 -26.02
CA ASN A 53 -19.72 0.69 -26.98
C ASN A 53 -20.14 0.37 -28.42
N PRO A 54 -19.73 1.18 -29.42
CA PRO A 54 -19.36 0.64 -30.71
C PRO A 54 -17.94 1.05 -31.14
N PRO A 55 -17.21 0.17 -31.86
CA PRO A 55 -15.94 0.47 -32.50
C PRO A 55 -16.15 0.99 -33.94
N LEU A 56 -15.06 1.50 -34.53
CA LEU A 56 -14.69 1.57 -35.96
C LEU A 56 -14.28 2.97 -36.48
N ASP A 57 -12.96 3.10 -36.65
CA ASP A 57 -12.31 3.21 -37.97
C ASP A 57 -12.25 4.56 -38.72
N LYS A 58 -11.07 4.77 -39.31
CA LYS A 58 -10.64 5.66 -40.41
C LYS A 58 -10.54 7.17 -40.17
N GLY A 59 -9.34 7.72 -40.39
CA GLY A 59 -9.24 9.04 -41.02
C GLY A 59 -7.99 9.89 -40.75
N LYS A 60 -6.92 9.62 -41.51
CA LYS A 60 -6.05 10.60 -42.19
C LYS A 60 -5.71 11.95 -41.52
N GLY A 61 -4.40 12.16 -41.37
CA GLY A 61 -3.75 13.48 -41.41
C GLY A 61 -3.69 14.16 -40.04
N LYS A 62 -2.60 14.74 -39.57
CA LYS A 62 -1.62 15.55 -40.30
C LYS A 62 -0.45 15.77 -39.33
N MET A 63 0.74 15.22 -39.61
CA MET A 63 1.93 15.51 -38.82
C MET A 63 2.37 16.96 -39.04
N ARG A 64 2.40 17.75 -37.96
CA ARG A 64 2.87 19.14 -37.97
C ARG A 64 4.39 19.17 -37.82
N MET A 65 5.11 19.06 -38.94
CA MET A 65 6.55 19.36 -38.98
C MET A 65 6.79 20.87 -38.97
N LYS A 66 7.52 21.37 -37.96
CA LYS A 66 8.06 22.74 -37.96
C LYS A 66 9.30 22.77 -38.86
N LYS A 67 9.29 23.59 -39.91
CA LYS A 67 10.48 23.88 -40.72
C LYS A 67 11.14 25.16 -40.24
N THR A 68 12.40 25.05 -39.86
CA THR A 68 13.31 26.15 -39.52
C THR A 68 13.69 26.90 -40.79
N ALA A 69 13.57 28.23 -40.77
CA ALA A 69 13.92 29.10 -41.89
C ALA A 69 15.40 29.46 -41.82
N THR A 70 16.19 28.99 -42.79
CA THR A 70 17.55 29.47 -43.03
C THR A 70 17.51 30.51 -44.13
N THR A 71 17.69 31.77 -43.77
CA THR A 71 17.78 32.90 -44.70
C THR A 71 19.23 33.04 -45.16
N HIS A 72 19.51 32.81 -46.46
CA HIS A 72 20.75 33.21 -47.11
C HIS A 72 20.46 34.31 -48.14
N PRO A 73 21.21 35.43 -48.16
CA PRO A 73 21.07 36.41 -49.24
C PRO A 73 21.84 35.95 -50.48
N ALA A 74 21.11 35.60 -51.54
CA ALA A 74 21.67 35.42 -52.88
C ALA A 74 21.72 36.77 -53.61
N ALA A 75 22.91 37.36 -53.71
CA ALA A 75 23.13 38.54 -54.53
C ALA A 75 23.28 38.15 -56.01
N LYS A 76 22.54 38.89 -56.83
CA LYS A 76 22.22 38.71 -58.25
C LYS A 76 23.44 38.98 -59.13
N ARG A 77 23.82 38.02 -59.99
CA ARG A 77 24.74 38.29 -61.12
C ARG A 77 24.02 39.19 -62.12
N ARG A 78 24.54 40.39 -62.38
CA ARG A 78 24.24 41.15 -63.61
C ARG A 78 25.47 41.15 -64.51
N ARG A 79 25.29 40.55 -65.68
CA ARG A 79 26.11 40.72 -66.88
C ARG A 79 25.82 42.13 -67.42
N GLY A 80 26.86 42.94 -67.55
CA GLY A 80 26.85 44.24 -68.22
C GLY A 80 28.24 44.46 -68.80
N GLU A 81 28.34 44.31 -70.12
CA GLU A 81 29.51 44.66 -70.92
C GLU A 81 29.75 46.17 -70.86
N ASN A 82 31.00 46.58 -70.65
CA ASN A 82 31.63 47.80 -71.19
C ASN A 82 33.13 47.72 -70.91
N ALA A 83 33.90 47.42 -71.95
CA ALA A 83 35.34 47.64 -71.96
C ALA A 83 35.62 49.12 -72.23
N PRO A 84 36.60 49.71 -71.53
CA PRO A 84 37.58 50.53 -72.23
C PRO A 84 39.00 50.21 -71.80
N GLY A 85 39.92 50.32 -72.75
CA GLY A 85 41.34 50.57 -72.50
C GLY A 85 42.13 49.40 -71.94
N ALA A 86 42.80 48.66 -72.83
CA ALA A 86 44.02 47.98 -72.47
C ALA A 86 45.08 49.04 -72.11
N GLU A 87 45.14 49.43 -70.85
CA GLU A 87 46.31 50.07 -70.26
C GLU A 87 47.11 48.97 -69.56
N SER A 88 48.40 48.93 -69.88
CA SER A 88 49.33 47.84 -69.62
C SER A 88 49.45 47.51 -68.12
N MET A 89 49.18 46.24 -67.77
CA MET A 89 49.43 45.67 -66.43
C MET A 89 50.94 45.55 -66.10
N GLU A 90 51.81 45.90 -67.06
CA GLU A 90 53.26 45.83 -66.93
C GLU A 90 53.88 47.16 -66.45
N GLU A 91 53.12 48.25 -66.36
CA GLU A 91 53.64 49.59 -65.97
C GLU A 91 53.27 50.05 -64.55
N LEU A 92 52.48 49.29 -63.77
CA LEU A 92 52.07 49.67 -62.41
C LEU A 92 52.96 49.09 -61.29
N TRP A 93 53.84 48.11 -61.59
CA TRP A 93 54.64 47.40 -60.58
C TRP A 93 56.10 47.86 -60.49
N MET A 94 56.45 48.91 -61.24
CA MET A 94 57.80 49.48 -61.33
C MET A 94 57.86 50.91 -60.77
N GLY A 95 57.05 51.22 -59.75
CA GLY A 95 57.33 52.36 -58.89
C GLY A 95 58.52 52.02 -58.01
N GLU A 96 59.64 52.72 -58.21
CA GLU A 96 60.87 52.56 -57.42
C GLU A 96 60.56 52.84 -55.94
N VAL A 97 60.30 51.78 -55.17
CA VAL A 97 60.05 51.83 -53.73
C VAL A 97 61.39 52.17 -53.09
N GLY A 98 61.57 53.45 -52.71
CA GLY A 98 62.78 53.90 -52.03
C GLY A 98 63.01 53.12 -50.73
N PRO A 99 64.27 52.92 -50.31
CA PRO A 99 64.64 52.07 -49.17
C PRO A 99 63.89 52.40 -47.88
N GLU A 100 63.55 53.67 -47.64
CA GLU A 100 62.77 54.15 -46.48
C GLU A 100 61.30 53.68 -46.48
N THR A 101 60.69 53.48 -47.65
CA THR A 101 59.32 52.95 -47.78
C THR A 101 59.27 51.43 -47.65
N LEU A 102 60.35 50.76 -48.04
CA LEU A 102 60.53 49.32 -47.85
C LEU A 102 60.81 48.99 -46.37
N GLU A 103 61.59 49.82 -45.67
CA GLU A 103 61.84 49.72 -44.23
C GLU A 103 60.57 49.91 -43.40
N LYS A 104 59.76 50.95 -43.67
CA LYS A 104 58.46 51.14 -42.99
C LYS A 104 57.48 49.99 -43.22
N LEU A 105 57.42 49.45 -44.44
CA LEU A 105 56.60 48.27 -44.73
C LEU A 105 57.13 47.01 -44.05
N ALA A 106 58.46 46.87 -43.90
CA ALA A 106 59.07 45.77 -43.16
C ALA A 106 58.81 45.88 -41.65
N GLU A 107 58.87 47.08 -41.07
CA GLU A 107 58.52 47.35 -39.67
C GLU A 107 57.03 47.13 -39.37
N ASP A 108 56.14 47.60 -40.27
CA ASP A 108 54.69 47.37 -40.18
C ASP A 108 54.34 45.88 -40.38
N SER A 109 55.03 45.19 -41.29
CA SER A 109 54.92 43.75 -41.48
C SER A 109 55.39 42.97 -40.25
N THR A 110 56.46 43.42 -39.60
CA THR A 110 56.97 42.83 -38.36
C THR A 110 55.98 43.03 -37.21
N SER A 111 55.40 44.23 -37.07
CA SER A 111 54.36 44.53 -36.07
C SER A 111 53.08 43.70 -36.26
N ARG A 112 52.64 43.54 -37.52
CA ARG A 112 51.49 42.68 -37.86
C ARG A 112 51.79 41.20 -37.63
N SER A 113 53.01 40.76 -37.89
CA SER A 113 53.48 39.39 -37.61
C SER A 113 53.43 39.09 -36.11
N LEU A 114 53.96 39.99 -35.28
CA LEU A 114 53.91 39.86 -33.81
C LEU A 114 52.46 39.80 -33.29
N GLN A 115 51.55 40.62 -33.82
CA GLN A 115 50.13 40.58 -33.45
C GLN A 115 49.44 39.26 -33.84
N LEU A 116 49.81 38.67 -34.98
CA LEU A 116 49.30 37.36 -35.40
C LEU A 116 49.84 36.23 -34.54
N GLU A 117 51.11 36.31 -34.14
CA GLU A 117 51.75 35.35 -33.25
C GLU A 117 51.11 35.35 -31.85
N GLU A 118 50.83 36.54 -31.29
CA GLU A 118 50.11 36.66 -30.02
C GLU A 118 48.69 36.07 -30.10
N LYS A 119 47.95 36.35 -31.19
CA LYS A 119 46.62 35.77 -31.42
C LYS A 119 46.69 34.26 -31.59
N LEU A 120 47.68 33.74 -32.30
CA LEU A 120 47.90 32.31 -32.46
C LEU A 120 48.13 31.65 -31.10
N LYS A 121 49.03 32.22 -30.29
CA LYS A 121 49.30 31.75 -28.93
C LYS A 121 48.05 31.76 -28.04
N GLY A 122 47.22 32.80 -28.17
CA GLY A 122 45.94 32.88 -27.45
C GLY A 122 44.93 31.80 -27.89
N VAL A 123 44.82 31.55 -29.20
CA VAL A 123 43.98 30.47 -29.74
C VAL A 123 44.49 29.09 -29.32
N GLU A 124 45.80 28.88 -29.32
CA GLU A 124 46.42 27.63 -28.85
C GLU A 124 46.15 27.38 -27.37
N ALA A 125 46.24 28.41 -26.52
CA ALA A 125 45.92 28.30 -25.10
C ALA A 125 44.44 27.94 -24.89
N HIS A 126 43.52 28.65 -25.55
CA HIS A 126 42.09 28.36 -25.49
C HIS A 126 41.76 26.94 -26.00
N ASN A 127 42.45 26.46 -27.05
CA ASN A 127 42.28 25.10 -27.54
C ASN A 127 42.70 24.06 -26.48
N ARG A 128 43.80 24.29 -25.75
CA ARG A 128 44.20 23.44 -24.62
C ARG A 128 43.15 23.43 -23.51
N GLU A 129 42.63 24.59 -23.13
CA GLU A 129 41.55 24.69 -22.12
C GLU A 129 40.28 23.93 -22.54
N LEU A 130 39.91 24.03 -23.82
CA LEU A 130 38.79 23.25 -24.36
C LEU A 130 39.05 21.75 -24.30
N GLN A 131 40.27 21.29 -24.61
CA GLN A 131 40.65 19.89 -24.50
C GLN A 131 40.57 19.40 -23.04
N GLU A 132 41.06 20.19 -22.09
CA GLU A 132 40.95 19.87 -20.65
C GLU A 132 39.49 19.85 -20.17
N LEU A 133 38.64 20.74 -20.67
CA LEU A 133 37.20 20.73 -20.36
C LEU A 133 36.52 19.48 -20.91
N ILE A 134 36.82 19.10 -22.16
CA ILE A 134 36.29 17.88 -22.79
C ILE A 134 36.73 16.64 -22.01
N ALA A 135 38.00 16.58 -21.60
CA ALA A 135 38.52 15.48 -20.79
C ALA A 135 37.77 15.35 -19.46
N ARG A 136 37.55 16.47 -18.74
CA ARG A 136 36.76 16.49 -17.51
C ARG A 136 35.31 16.07 -17.72
N GLN A 137 34.66 16.56 -18.78
CA GLN A 137 33.28 16.17 -19.11
C GLN A 137 33.16 14.68 -19.44
N LEU A 138 34.15 14.11 -20.12
CA LEU A 138 34.18 12.68 -20.43
C LEU A 138 34.31 11.84 -19.15
N GLU A 139 35.14 12.27 -18.21
CA GLU A 139 35.29 11.64 -16.89
C GLU A 139 34.00 11.74 -16.07
N GLU A 140 33.36 12.91 -16.01
CA GLU A 140 32.08 13.10 -15.31
C GLU A 140 30.97 12.20 -15.89
N VAL A 141 30.87 12.11 -17.22
CA VAL A 141 29.90 11.22 -17.88
C VAL A 141 30.21 9.75 -17.57
N SER A 142 31.48 9.36 -17.52
CA SER A 142 31.89 8.01 -17.11
C SER A 142 31.47 7.71 -15.66
N ASN A 143 31.71 8.64 -14.74
CA ASN A 143 31.32 8.51 -13.33
C ASN A 143 29.80 8.41 -13.16
N LEU A 144 29.04 9.25 -13.88
CA LEU A 144 27.56 9.18 -13.88
C LEU A 144 27.06 7.85 -14.45
N SER A 145 27.72 7.31 -15.48
CA SER A 145 27.38 5.99 -16.02
C SER A 145 27.58 4.90 -14.98
N MET A 146 28.71 4.91 -14.26
CA MET A 146 28.96 3.94 -13.18
C MET A 146 27.93 4.03 -12.05
N ILE A 147 27.55 5.24 -11.62
CA ILE A 147 26.52 5.42 -10.59
C ILE A 147 25.16 4.90 -11.09
N ALA A 148 24.80 5.20 -12.34
CA ALA A 148 23.55 4.74 -12.93
C ALA A 148 23.49 3.21 -13.06
N GLU A 149 24.60 2.56 -13.38
CA GLU A 149 24.72 1.10 -13.40
C GLU A 149 24.62 0.51 -11.98
N GLY A 150 25.31 1.10 -11.00
CA GLY A 150 25.18 0.71 -9.59
C GLY A 150 23.74 0.79 -9.09
N GLY A 151 23.05 1.90 -9.36
CA GLY A 151 21.65 2.08 -8.97
C GLY A 151 20.69 1.10 -9.66
N LYS A 152 20.96 0.71 -10.91
CA LYS A 152 20.21 -0.35 -11.60
C LYS A 152 20.41 -1.71 -10.94
N ALA A 153 21.66 -2.05 -10.59
CA ALA A 153 21.98 -3.31 -9.92
C ALA A 153 21.31 -3.40 -8.54
N GLU A 154 21.39 -2.34 -7.74
CA GLU A 154 20.72 -2.25 -6.44
C GLU A 154 19.19 -2.35 -6.59
N THR A 155 18.60 -1.66 -7.58
CA THR A 155 17.17 -1.76 -7.86
C THR A 155 16.74 -3.19 -8.22
N LEU A 156 17.57 -3.92 -8.97
CA LEU A 156 17.29 -5.32 -9.30
C LEU A 156 17.39 -6.21 -8.06
N GLN A 157 18.43 -6.03 -7.24
CA GLN A 157 18.60 -6.76 -5.99
C GLN A 157 17.41 -6.52 -5.04
N LEU A 158 17.00 -5.26 -4.84
CA LEU A 158 15.85 -4.92 -4.00
C LEU A 158 14.55 -5.50 -4.52
N LYS A 159 14.37 -5.62 -5.85
CA LYS A 159 13.19 -6.28 -6.42
C LYS A 159 13.19 -7.78 -6.14
N GLU A 160 14.34 -8.43 -6.24
CA GLU A 160 14.49 -9.84 -5.90
C GLU A 160 14.24 -10.10 -4.41
N GLU A 161 14.82 -9.29 -3.52
CA GLU A 161 14.59 -9.37 -2.08
C GLU A 161 13.11 -9.12 -1.72
N ASN A 162 12.45 -8.14 -2.35
CA ASN A 162 11.03 -7.90 -2.14
C ASN A 162 10.15 -9.07 -2.60
N LEU A 163 10.47 -9.71 -3.72
CA LEU A 163 9.75 -10.91 -4.18
C LEU A 163 9.92 -12.04 -3.17
N LYS A 164 11.15 -12.28 -2.69
CA LYS A 164 11.41 -13.29 -1.67
C LYS A 164 10.67 -13.01 -0.36
N LEU A 165 10.62 -11.76 0.09
CA LEU A 165 9.86 -11.38 1.28
C LEU A 165 8.35 -11.59 1.11
N MET A 166 7.82 -11.38 -0.10
CA MET A 166 6.43 -11.65 -0.43
C MET A 166 6.13 -13.16 -0.38
N GLU A 167 6.98 -13.98 -0.99
CA GLU A 167 6.88 -15.45 -0.94
C GLU A 167 6.95 -15.98 0.51
N ASP A 168 7.90 -15.47 1.31
CA ASP A 168 8.06 -15.84 2.71
C ASP A 168 6.84 -15.42 3.56
N LEU A 169 6.21 -14.28 3.25
CA LEU A 169 5.00 -13.82 3.92
C LEU A 169 3.81 -14.73 3.58
N GLU A 170 3.61 -15.04 2.30
CA GLU A 170 2.52 -15.91 1.84
C GLU A 170 2.65 -17.32 2.43
N LEU A 171 3.88 -17.85 2.50
CA LEU A 171 4.16 -19.13 3.15
C LEU A 171 3.80 -19.09 4.64
N LYS A 172 4.19 -18.02 5.35
CA LYS A 172 3.83 -17.86 6.77
C LYS A 172 2.34 -17.72 6.98
N GLU A 173 1.62 -17.00 6.12
CA GLU A 173 0.17 -16.86 6.19
C GLU A 173 -0.53 -18.21 5.97
N CYS A 174 -0.04 -19.04 5.05
CA CYS A 174 -0.55 -20.40 4.84
C CYS A 174 -0.26 -21.33 6.03
N GLU A 175 0.92 -21.23 6.65
CA GLU A 175 1.33 -22.09 7.76
C GLU A 175 0.70 -21.68 9.11
N PHE A 176 0.43 -20.39 9.32
CA PHE A 176 0.00 -19.87 10.63
C PHE A 176 -1.27 -20.53 11.17
N PRO A 177 -2.36 -20.72 10.39
CA PRO A 177 -3.55 -21.42 10.88
C PRO A 177 -3.26 -22.86 11.32
N GLY A 178 -2.38 -23.56 10.60
CA GLY A 178 -1.96 -24.92 10.95
C GLY A 178 -1.20 -24.94 12.29
N LYS A 179 -0.24 -24.02 12.46
CA LYS A 179 0.51 -23.86 13.71
C LYS A 179 -0.38 -23.47 14.88
N ALA A 180 -1.34 -22.55 14.67
CA ALA A 180 -2.30 -22.14 15.69
C ALA A 180 -3.20 -23.32 16.12
N LYS A 181 -3.69 -24.10 15.16
CA LYS A 181 -4.48 -25.32 15.44
C LYS A 181 -3.67 -26.35 16.24
N GLN A 182 -2.43 -26.60 15.84
CA GLN A 182 -1.54 -27.52 16.56
C GLN A 182 -1.31 -27.03 17.99
N TRP A 183 -1.00 -25.74 18.15
CA TRP A 183 -0.76 -25.14 19.47
C TRP A 183 -1.97 -25.27 20.39
N VAL A 184 -3.19 -25.00 19.90
CA VAL A 184 -4.43 -25.21 20.68
C VAL A 184 -4.60 -26.67 21.09
N GLY A 185 -4.33 -27.61 20.18
CA GLY A 185 -4.40 -29.04 20.47
C GLY A 185 -3.40 -29.51 21.52
N GLU A 186 -2.21 -28.90 21.58
CA GLU A 186 -1.19 -29.17 22.60
C GLU A 186 -1.47 -28.46 23.93
N ASN A 187 -2.31 -27.40 23.93
CA ASN A 187 -2.57 -26.53 25.08
C ASN A 187 -4.08 -26.44 25.40
N LEU A 188 -4.78 -27.57 25.37
CA LEU A 188 -6.24 -27.61 25.55
C LEU A 188 -6.69 -27.06 26.91
N GLU A 189 -5.99 -27.39 28.00
CA GLU A 189 -6.34 -26.92 29.36
C GLU A 189 -6.21 -25.40 29.49
N GLU A 190 -5.11 -24.84 28.97
CA GLU A 190 -4.87 -23.40 29.00
C GLU A 190 -5.87 -22.68 28.08
N THR A 191 -6.15 -23.25 26.91
CA THR A 191 -7.18 -22.74 26.01
C THR A 191 -8.55 -22.73 26.70
N ALA A 192 -8.92 -23.83 27.36
CA ALA A 192 -10.17 -23.94 28.12
C ALA A 192 -10.24 -22.89 29.23
N ARG A 193 -9.13 -22.67 29.96
CA ARG A 193 -9.04 -21.64 31.00
C ARG A 193 -9.20 -20.23 30.45
N VAL A 194 -8.57 -19.92 29.32
CA VAL A 194 -8.69 -18.61 28.65
C VAL A 194 -10.12 -18.39 28.18
N ILE A 195 -10.72 -19.35 27.46
CA ILE A 195 -12.07 -19.16 26.92
C ILE A 195 -13.13 -19.09 28.02
N THR A 196 -12.90 -19.71 29.19
CA THR A 196 -13.82 -19.67 30.34
C THR A 196 -13.47 -18.61 31.38
N SER A 197 -12.51 -17.74 31.10
CA SER A 197 -11.96 -16.77 32.07
C SER A 197 -12.99 -15.72 32.50
N THR A 198 -13.77 -15.18 31.54
CA THR A 198 -14.87 -14.25 31.81
C THR A 198 -16.11 -14.64 31.01
N PRO A 199 -17.32 -14.23 31.46
CA PRO A 199 -18.56 -14.47 30.73
C PRO A 199 -18.53 -13.90 29.29
N GLU A 200 -17.89 -12.75 29.08
CA GLU A 200 -17.77 -12.11 27.77
C GLU A 200 -16.89 -12.93 26.83
N VAL A 201 -15.70 -13.32 27.27
CA VAL A 201 -14.78 -14.15 26.49
C VAL A 201 -15.39 -15.52 26.19
N THR A 202 -16.09 -16.10 27.18
CA THR A 202 -16.84 -17.35 27.00
C THR A 202 -17.87 -17.20 25.90
N MET A 203 -18.69 -16.15 25.98
CA MET A 203 -19.73 -15.90 24.99
C MET A 203 -19.17 -15.71 23.57
N GLU A 204 -18.04 -15.00 23.44
CA GLU A 204 -17.37 -14.85 22.16
C GLU A 204 -16.85 -16.17 21.62
N ALA A 205 -16.18 -16.98 22.45
CA ALA A 205 -15.72 -18.31 22.07
C ALA A 205 -16.88 -19.20 21.61
N PHE A 206 -17.99 -19.24 22.35
CA PHE A 206 -19.17 -20.01 21.97
C PHE A 206 -19.81 -19.48 20.68
N LYS A 207 -19.83 -18.17 20.42
CA LYS A 207 -20.30 -17.60 19.14
C LYS A 207 -19.45 -18.07 17.96
N PHE A 208 -18.13 -18.21 18.14
CA PHE A 208 -17.25 -18.74 17.11
C PHE A 208 -17.48 -20.23 16.89
N ILE A 209 -17.53 -21.02 17.97
CA ILE A 209 -17.79 -22.46 17.91
C ILE A 209 -19.15 -22.73 17.24
N TYR A 210 -20.17 -21.91 17.53
CA TYR A 210 -21.50 -22.04 16.93
C TYR A 210 -21.54 -21.68 15.44
N ARG A 211 -20.48 -21.17 14.83
CA ARG A 211 -20.43 -21.01 13.36
C ARG A 211 -20.07 -22.33 12.66
N GLU A 212 -19.30 -23.17 13.33
CA GLU A 212 -18.87 -24.48 12.83
C GLU A 212 -19.97 -25.53 13.04
N GLU A 213 -20.20 -26.40 12.04
CA GLU A 213 -21.27 -27.40 12.10
C GLU A 213 -21.11 -28.37 13.29
N GLN A 214 -19.89 -28.87 13.53
CA GLN A 214 -19.62 -29.71 14.72
C GLN A 214 -19.82 -28.94 16.03
N GLY A 215 -19.46 -27.66 16.05
CA GLY A 215 -19.65 -26.83 17.24
C GLY A 215 -21.11 -26.57 17.55
N LYS A 216 -21.95 -26.34 16.53
CA LYS A 216 -23.42 -26.24 16.68
C LYS A 216 -24.02 -27.52 17.22
N GLU A 217 -23.63 -28.67 16.67
CA GLU A 217 -24.11 -29.98 17.12
C GLU A 217 -23.77 -30.19 18.60
N MET A 218 -22.50 -29.98 18.97
CA MET A 218 -22.02 -30.09 20.34
C MET A 218 -22.81 -29.18 21.31
N ILE A 219 -22.94 -27.89 20.99
CA ILE A 219 -23.68 -26.93 21.82
C ILE A 219 -25.16 -27.35 21.96
N THR A 220 -25.75 -27.85 20.88
CA THR A 220 -27.15 -28.31 20.88
C THR A 220 -27.34 -29.56 21.77
N GLN A 221 -26.41 -30.51 21.73
CA GLN A 221 -26.43 -31.68 22.60
C GLN A 221 -26.32 -31.28 24.08
N ILE A 222 -25.42 -30.35 24.42
CA ILE A 222 -25.30 -29.80 25.79
C ILE A 222 -26.61 -29.16 26.24
N GLY A 223 -27.19 -28.31 25.41
CA GLY A 223 -28.46 -27.65 25.72
C GLY A 223 -29.61 -28.63 25.90
N SER A 224 -29.69 -29.66 25.05
CA SER A 224 -30.71 -30.70 25.10
C SER A 224 -30.60 -31.55 26.37
N TYR A 225 -29.39 -31.93 26.74
CA TYR A 225 -29.12 -32.64 28.00
C TYR A 225 -29.53 -31.80 29.22
N GLY A 226 -29.15 -30.52 29.26
CA GLY A 226 -29.53 -29.61 30.34
C GLY A 226 -31.05 -29.46 30.47
N PHE A 227 -31.75 -29.38 29.33
CA PHE A 227 -33.21 -29.33 29.31
C PHE A 227 -33.85 -30.63 29.80
N MET A 228 -33.42 -31.79 29.29
CA MET A 228 -33.97 -33.10 29.64
C MET A 228 -33.75 -33.45 31.12
N SER A 229 -32.53 -33.22 31.62
CA SER A 229 -32.18 -33.44 33.03
C SER A 229 -32.93 -32.49 33.96
N GLY A 230 -33.16 -31.24 33.53
CA GLY A 230 -34.04 -30.29 34.22
C GLY A 230 -35.48 -30.80 34.32
N GLN A 231 -36.07 -31.18 33.18
CA GLN A 231 -37.44 -31.70 33.11
C GLN A 231 -37.65 -32.94 33.99
N LYS A 232 -36.70 -33.89 33.97
CA LYS A 232 -36.79 -35.09 34.82
C LYS A 232 -36.80 -34.71 36.31
N ARG A 233 -35.85 -33.88 36.74
CA ARG A 233 -35.73 -33.44 38.15
C ARG A 233 -36.98 -32.70 38.63
N ASP A 234 -37.55 -31.84 37.79
CA ASP A 234 -38.78 -31.11 38.13
C ASP A 234 -39.99 -32.05 38.26
N ARG A 235 -40.08 -33.08 37.41
CA ARG A 235 -41.12 -34.13 37.52
C ARG A 235 -40.93 -34.96 38.77
N GLU A 236 -39.72 -35.42 39.06
CA GLU A 236 -39.39 -36.18 40.28
C GLU A 236 -39.77 -35.39 41.54
N ALA A 237 -39.42 -34.11 41.60
CA ALA A 237 -39.79 -33.24 42.71
C ALA A 237 -41.31 -33.10 42.86
N THR A 238 -42.02 -32.96 41.74
CA THR A 238 -43.49 -32.84 41.74
C THR A 238 -44.15 -34.14 42.21
N HIS A 239 -43.72 -35.28 41.67
CA HIS A 239 -44.23 -36.60 42.06
C HIS A 239 -43.93 -36.91 43.52
N ALA A 240 -42.74 -36.58 44.03
CA ALA A 240 -42.39 -36.77 45.43
C ALA A 240 -43.33 -36.00 46.37
N VAL A 241 -43.59 -34.72 46.08
CA VAL A 241 -44.52 -33.89 46.86
C VAL A 241 -45.96 -34.41 46.80
N LEU A 242 -46.42 -34.90 45.64
CA LEU A 242 -47.78 -35.42 45.51
C LEU A 242 -47.95 -36.77 46.22
N THR A 243 -46.94 -37.63 46.14
CA THR A 243 -46.93 -38.92 46.84
C THR A 243 -46.98 -38.73 48.36
N GLU A 244 -46.30 -37.71 48.90
CA GLU A 244 -46.37 -37.38 50.33
C GLU A 244 -47.76 -36.89 50.76
N ARG A 245 -48.46 -36.16 49.88
CA ARG A 245 -49.75 -35.53 50.20
C ARG A 245 -50.95 -36.42 49.95
N ASP A 246 -50.88 -37.30 48.95
CA ASP A 246 -51.92 -38.26 48.59
C ASP A 246 -51.29 -39.65 48.42
N PRO A 247 -51.47 -40.57 49.39
CA PRO A 247 -50.96 -41.93 49.29
C PRO A 247 -51.57 -42.76 48.15
N ALA A 248 -52.72 -42.34 47.58
CA ALA A 248 -53.34 -42.98 46.42
C ALA A 248 -52.91 -42.32 45.10
N PHE A 249 -51.97 -41.38 45.14
CA PHE A 249 -51.45 -40.68 43.97
C PHE A 249 -50.94 -41.65 42.91
N SER A 250 -51.32 -41.37 41.66
CA SER A 250 -50.65 -41.89 40.47
C SER A 250 -50.59 -40.79 39.42
N ALA A 251 -49.51 -40.78 38.64
CA ALA A 251 -49.30 -39.78 37.60
C ALA A 251 -50.46 -39.76 36.59
N GLU A 252 -50.94 -40.94 36.20
CA GLU A 252 -52.02 -41.13 35.25
C GLU A 252 -53.36 -40.56 35.76
N ALA A 253 -53.72 -40.82 37.02
CA ALA A 253 -54.96 -40.29 37.61
C ALA A 253 -54.99 -38.75 37.66
N TYR A 254 -53.81 -38.13 37.78
CA TYR A 254 -53.64 -36.67 37.77
C TYR A 254 -53.36 -36.10 36.37
N GLY A 255 -53.30 -36.95 35.33
CA GLY A 255 -52.97 -36.53 33.96
C GLY A 255 -51.55 -35.97 33.81
N LEU A 256 -50.63 -36.34 34.71
CA LEU A 256 -49.24 -35.90 34.67
C LEU A 256 -48.40 -36.79 33.75
N ALA A 257 -47.42 -36.18 33.10
CA ALA A 257 -46.44 -36.92 32.33
C ALA A 257 -45.66 -37.90 33.24
N PRO A 258 -45.39 -39.13 32.77
CA PRO A 258 -44.55 -40.05 33.49
C PRO A 258 -43.13 -39.50 33.62
N ILE A 259 -42.45 -39.94 34.69
CA ILE A 259 -41.02 -39.70 34.86
C ILE A 259 -40.30 -40.69 33.92
N PRO A 260 -39.38 -40.23 33.07
CA PRO A 260 -38.55 -41.14 32.28
C PRO A 260 -37.73 -42.04 33.21
N ASP A 261 -37.77 -43.36 32.97
CA ASP A 261 -37.05 -44.35 33.77
C ASP A 261 -35.54 -44.13 33.66
N GLU A 262 -35.03 -43.90 32.45
CA GLU A 262 -33.62 -43.67 32.17
C GLU A 262 -33.18 -42.25 32.58
N GLU A 263 -31.98 -42.12 33.12
CA GLU A 263 -31.36 -40.82 33.35
C GLU A 263 -30.78 -40.30 32.02
N PRO A 264 -31.03 -39.03 31.65
CA PRO A 264 -30.41 -38.47 30.45
C PRO A 264 -28.89 -38.67 30.52
N GLU A 265 -28.30 -39.24 29.48
CA GLU A 265 -26.85 -39.42 29.43
C GLU A 265 -26.16 -38.08 29.16
N PRO A 266 -25.10 -37.73 29.92
CA PRO A 266 -24.34 -36.54 29.65
C PRO A 266 -23.62 -36.66 28.31
N PRO A 267 -23.56 -35.58 27.51
CA PRO A 267 -22.94 -35.61 26.17
C PRO A 267 -21.41 -35.76 26.23
N PHE A 268 -20.80 -35.60 27.42
CA PHE A 268 -19.38 -35.83 27.64
C PHE A 268 -19.16 -36.67 28.90
N PRO A 269 -18.09 -37.49 28.94
CA PRO A 269 -17.70 -38.21 30.15
C PRO A 269 -17.43 -37.24 31.30
N LEU A 270 -18.02 -37.52 32.46
CA LEU A 270 -17.70 -36.85 33.71
C LEU A 270 -16.61 -37.69 34.39
N GLU A 271 -15.34 -37.39 34.13
CA GLU A 271 -14.21 -37.95 34.90
C GLU A 271 -14.13 -37.35 36.31
#